data_AF-A0A967L674-F1
#
_entry.id   AF-A0A967L674-F1
#
_cell.length_a   1.000
_cell.length_b   1.000
_cell.length_c   1.000
_cell.angle_alpha   90.00
_cell.angle_beta   90.00
_cell.angle_gamma   90.00
#
_symmetry.space_group_name_H-M   'P 1'
#
loop_
_entity.id
_entity.type
_entity.pdbx_description
1 polymer ?
#
loop_
_entity_poly.entity_id
_entity_poly.type
_entity_poly.pdbx_seq_one_letter_code
_entity_poly.pdbx_strand_id
1 'polypeptide(L)' 'PTGEVGYPRDIADGVVFLASDESRYMTGSELVIDGGITAG' A
#
# COMPACT_ATOMS: atom_id res chain seq x y z
N PRO A 1 4.06 -13.53 -0.94
CA PRO A 1 4.15 -13.19 0.51
C PRO A 1 5.59 -12.85 0.94
N THR A 2 5.78 -11.75 1.67
CA THR A 2 7.09 -11.27 2.17
C THR A 2 7.62 -12.11 3.33
N GLY A 3 6.73 -12.77 4.08
CA GLY A 3 7.09 -13.57 5.25
C GLY A 3 7.45 -12.75 6.50
N GLU A 4 7.27 -11.42 6.43
CA GLU A 4 7.57 -10.48 7.52
C GLU A 4 6.30 -9.78 8.01
N VAL A 5 6.28 -9.40 9.28
CA VAL A 5 5.21 -8.57 9.85
C VAL A 5 5.44 -7.12 9.43
N GLY A 6 4.40 -6.50 8.87
CA GLY A 6 4.43 -5.09 8.50
C GLY A 6 4.49 -4.15 9.70
N TYR A 7 5.07 -2.97 9.49
CA TYR A 7 5.18 -1.90 10.46
C TYR A 7 4.19 -0.78 10.14
N PRO A 8 3.82 0.08 11.11
CA PRO A 8 2.97 1.24 10.84
C PRO A 8 3.49 2.15 9.73
N ARG A 9 4.81 2.17 9.51
CA ARG A 9 5.44 2.96 8.45
C ARG A 9 5.08 2.48 7.04
N ASP A 10 4.88 1.17 6.84
CA ASP A 10 4.51 0.63 5.52
C ASP A 10 3.14 1.15 5.06
N ILE A 11 2.21 1.31 6.00
CA ILE A 11 0.90 1.93 5.75
C ILE A 11 1.06 3.44 5.51
N ALA A 12 1.85 4.13 6.34
CA ALA A 12 2.06 5.57 6.22
C ALA A 12 2.66 5.97 4.87
N ASP A 13 3.64 5.20 4.38
CA ASP A 13 4.27 5.45 3.08
C ASP A 13 3.26 5.21 1.92
N GLY A 14 2.36 4.23 2.05
CA GLY A 14 1.25 4.04 1.12
C GLY A 14 0.24 5.18 1.11
N VAL A 15 -0.08 5.75 2.28
CA VAL A 15 -0.93 6.95 2.39
C VAL A 15 -0.25 8.17 1.75
N VAL A 16 1.05 8.35 1.99
CA VAL A 16 1.84 9.43 1.36
C VAL A 16 1.81 9.28 -0.16
N PHE A 17 2.00 8.06 -0.69
CA PHE A 17 1.87 7.81 -2.12
C PHE A 17 0.47 8.18 -2.65
N LEU A 18 -0.61 7.76 -1.98
CA LEU A 18 -1.96 8.11 -2.42
C LEU A 18 -2.24 9.62 -2.35
N ALA A 19 -1.61 10.35 -1.44
CA ALA A 19 -1.74 11.81 -1.32
C ALA A 19 -0.82 12.59 -2.27
N SER A 20 0.08 11.92 -2.98
CA SER A 20 1.10 12.54 -3.84
C SER A 20 0.64 12.70 -5.30
N ASP A 21 1.40 13.45 -6.10
CA ASP A 21 1.12 13.63 -7.52
C ASP A 21 1.35 12.33 -8.32
N GLU A 22 2.14 11.41 -7.78
CA GLU A 22 2.44 10.10 -8.35
C GLU A 22 1.18 9.22 -8.48
N SER A 23 0.16 9.44 -7.64
CA SER A 23 -1.12 8.72 -7.69
C SER A 23 -2.21 9.47 -8.45
N ARG A 24 -1.92 10.59 -9.14
CA ARG A 24 -2.95 11.52 -9.70
C ARG A 24 -4.04 10.90 -10.59
N TYR A 25 -3.80 9.70 -11.13
CA TYR A 25 -4.73 8.98 -12.01
C TYR A 25 -5.25 7.68 -11.39
N MET A 26 -4.91 7.39 -10.13
CA MET A 26 -5.41 6.27 -9.37
C MET A 26 -6.64 6.71 -8.57
N THR A 27 -7.81 6.18 -8.94
CA THR A 27 -9.07 6.42 -8.25
C THR A 27 -9.96 5.19 -8.33
N GLY A 28 -10.87 5.03 -7.37
CA GLY A 28 -11.81 3.90 -7.30
C GLY A 28 -11.14 2.53 -7.15
N SER A 29 -9.87 2.50 -6.77
CA SER A 29 -9.06 1.29 -6.62
C SER A 29 -8.49 1.21 -5.21
N GLU A 30 -8.31 -0.01 -4.70
CA GLU A 30 -7.73 -0.26 -3.38
C GLU A 30 -6.20 -0.46 -3.49
N LEU A 31 -5.45 0.18 -2.59
CA LEU A 31 -4.02 -0.08 -2.40
C LEU A 31 -3.86 -1.06 -1.22
N VAL A 32 -3.61 -2.33 -1.53
CA VAL A 32 -3.44 -3.39 -0.53
C VAL A 32 -1.98 -3.46 -0.06
N ILE A 33 -1.77 -3.31 1.25
CA ILE A 33 -0.45 -3.37 1.89
C ILE A 33 -0.52 -4.43 2.99
N ASP A 34 -0.28 -5.68 2.62
CA ASP A 34 -0.44 -6.84 3.51
C ASP A 34 0.71 -7.84 3.41
N GLY A 35 1.84 -7.44 2.81
CA GLY A 35 2.96 -8.33 2.56
C GLY A 35 2.64 -9.45 1.55
N GLY A 36 1.60 -9.32 0.73
CA GLY A 36 1.20 -10.30 -0.28
C GLY A 36 0.47 -11.51 0.29
N ILE A 37 -0.32 -11.32 1.36
CA ILE A 37 -1.18 -12.35 1.95
C ILE A 37 -2.43 -12.57 1.09
N THR A 38 -3.05 -11.49 0.59
CA THR A 38 -4.27 -11.52 -0.23
C THR A 38 -4.01 -12.03 -1.66
N ALA A 39 -2.76 -12.05 -2.10
CA ALA A 39 -2.36 -12.55 -3.41
C ALA A 39 -2.15 -14.08 -3.46
N GLY A 40 -2.20 -14.76 -2.31
CA GLY A 40 -2.00 -16.21 -2.18
C GLY A 40 -3.28 -17.02 -2.13
#